data_AF-A0A7W1N030-F1
#
_entry.id   AF-A0A7W1N030-F1
#
_cell.length_a   1.000
_cell.length_b   1.000
_cell.length_c   1.000
_cell.angle_alpha   90.00
_cell.angle_beta   90.00
_cell.angle_gamma   90.00
#
_symmetry.space_group_name_H-M   'P 1'
#
loop_
_entity.id
_entity.type
_entity.pdbx_description
1 polymer ?
#
loop_
_entity_poly.entity_id
_entity_poly.type
_entity_poly.pdbx_seq_one_letter_code
_entity_poly.pdbx_strand_id
1 'polypeptide(L)'
;AKFIDSRALGVFLRPSGRLLGRGSSLLFLAMKRITGVDVMEDISEFFGAFGDMAQGFRDRARRVNALLEAPETAFLLVTSPAPDAVDEALYFRQRLAERDMPFAGVVVNRMNMAPGKEDAELPRTALDDLLGPELAGKVARNLDDVRRLAARDQHSVDRLRRELGRAPIVQVPHLEDDVHDIGGLAEMNRHLFEGDAALRAIA
;
A
#
# COMPACT_ATOMS: atom_id res chain seq x y z
N ALA A 1 -2.95 -5.55 -16.00
CA ALA A 1 -2.13 -5.69 -17.23
C ALA A 1 -3.00 -5.96 -18.48
N LYS A 2 -3.91 -5.04 -18.83
CA LYS A 2 -4.84 -5.17 -19.98
C LYS A 2 -4.66 -4.05 -21.03
N PHE A 3 -3.47 -3.45 -21.12
CA PHE A 3 -3.24 -2.30 -22.01
C PHE A 3 -2.36 -2.60 -23.23
N ILE A 4 -1.81 -3.82 -23.35
CA ILE A 4 -0.96 -4.21 -24.49
C ILE A 4 -1.45 -5.55 -25.02
N ASP A 5 -2.66 -5.54 -25.60
CA ASP A 5 -3.09 -6.64 -26.45
C ASP A 5 -2.45 -6.49 -27.82
N SER A 6 -1.32 -7.19 -28.00
CA SER A 6 -0.47 -7.15 -29.19
C SER A 6 -1.17 -7.60 -30.48
N ARG A 7 -2.40 -8.14 -30.40
CA ARG A 7 -3.20 -8.52 -31.57
C ARG A 7 -3.81 -7.32 -32.30
N ALA A 8 -4.22 -6.27 -31.59
CA ALA A 8 -4.73 -5.05 -32.22
C ALA A 8 -3.61 -4.30 -32.98
N LEU A 9 -2.41 -4.33 -32.42
CA LEU A 9 -1.18 -3.81 -33.05
C LEU A 9 -0.73 -4.63 -34.26
N GLY A 10 -0.87 -5.96 -34.21
CA GLY A 10 -0.50 -6.84 -35.34
C GLY A 10 -1.36 -6.64 -36.59
N VAL A 11 -2.65 -6.32 -36.44
CA VAL A 11 -3.56 -6.04 -37.57
C VAL A 11 -3.26 -4.69 -38.23
N PHE A 12 -2.74 -3.73 -37.48
CA PHE A 12 -2.36 -2.40 -38.00
C PHE A 12 -0.99 -2.43 -38.70
N LEU A 13 -0.05 -3.24 -38.21
CA LEU A 13 1.34 -3.28 -38.69
C LEU A 13 1.59 -4.24 -39.87
N ARG A 14 0.65 -5.12 -40.22
CA ARG A 14 0.77 -6.04 -41.37
C ARG A 14 -0.53 -6.10 -42.19
N PRO A 15 -0.74 -5.18 -43.17
CA PRO A 15 -1.81 -5.35 -44.14
C PRO A 15 -1.39 -6.37 -45.21
N SER A 16 -0.98 -7.58 -44.82
CA SER A 16 -0.59 -8.62 -45.76
C SER A 16 -1.77 -9.58 -46.00
N GLY A 17 -2.59 -9.21 -46.98
CA GLY A 17 -3.35 -10.17 -47.79
C GLY A 17 -4.88 -10.12 -47.68
N ARG A 18 -5.52 -9.69 -48.79
CA ARG A 18 -6.94 -9.89 -49.20
C ARG A 18 -8.01 -8.85 -48.85
N LEU A 19 -7.65 -7.60 -48.53
CA LEU A 19 -8.62 -6.48 -48.53
C LEU A 19 -8.21 -5.28 -49.42
N LEU A 20 -7.41 -5.54 -50.47
CA LEU A 20 -7.21 -4.56 -51.56
C LEU A 20 -8.42 -4.55 -52.50
N GLY A 21 -9.57 -4.12 -52.00
CA GLY A 21 -10.62 -3.54 -52.82
C GLY A 21 -10.20 -2.12 -53.22
N ARG A 22 -10.45 -1.75 -54.49
CA ARG A 22 -10.04 -0.49 -55.17
C ARG A 22 -10.43 0.84 -54.46
N GLY A 23 -11.09 0.81 -53.30
CA GLY A 23 -11.46 1.98 -52.49
C GLY A 23 -10.67 2.20 -51.18
N SER A 24 -9.92 1.20 -50.71
CA SER A 24 -9.12 1.29 -49.47
C SER A 24 -7.93 2.25 -49.58
N SER A 25 -7.37 2.39 -50.78
CA SER A 25 -6.26 3.27 -51.09
C SER A 25 -6.61 4.76 -50.99
N LEU A 26 -7.87 5.16 -51.24
CA LEU A 26 -8.32 6.55 -51.10
C LEU A 26 -8.57 6.94 -49.62
N LEU A 27 -9.10 6.02 -48.82
CA LEU A 27 -9.26 6.22 -47.38
C LEU A 27 -7.90 6.33 -46.68
N PHE A 28 -6.93 5.49 -47.04
CA PHE A 28 -5.56 5.61 -46.56
C PHE A 28 -4.91 6.95 -46.98
N LEU A 29 -5.14 7.41 -48.21
CA LEU A 29 -4.58 8.68 -48.70
C LEU A 29 -5.19 9.90 -47.99
N ALA A 30 -6.50 9.86 -47.69
CA ALA A 30 -7.18 10.89 -46.92
C ALA A 30 -6.70 10.93 -45.46
N MET A 31 -6.52 9.76 -44.83
CA MET A 31 -5.97 9.66 -43.48
C MET A 31 -4.53 10.18 -43.44
N LYS A 32 -3.69 9.81 -44.40
CA LYS A 32 -2.30 10.28 -44.57
C LYS A 32 -2.20 11.80 -44.78
N ARG A 33 -3.18 12.39 -45.47
CA ARG A 33 -3.27 13.85 -45.69
C ARG A 33 -3.74 14.62 -44.45
N ILE A 34 -4.46 13.96 -43.54
CA ILE A 34 -4.99 14.55 -42.30
C ILE A 34 -4.00 14.35 -41.12
N THR A 35 -3.33 13.20 -41.03
CA THR A 35 -2.40 12.86 -39.94
C THR A 35 -0.92 13.11 -40.26
N GLY A 36 -0.59 13.41 -41.53
CA GLY A 36 0.80 13.44 -42.01
C GLY A 36 1.33 12.04 -42.32
N VAL A 37 2.15 11.93 -43.37
CA VAL A 37 2.87 10.69 -43.73
C VAL A 37 3.78 10.26 -42.58
N ASP A 38 4.39 11.24 -41.93
CA ASP A 38 5.47 11.08 -40.97
C ASP A 38 4.98 10.43 -39.67
N VAL A 39 3.79 10.78 -39.17
CA VAL A 39 3.24 10.20 -37.93
C VAL A 39 2.99 8.70 -38.03
N MET A 40 2.54 8.21 -39.19
CA MET A 40 2.28 6.78 -39.39
C MET A 40 3.57 5.97 -39.54
N GLU A 41 4.59 6.58 -40.14
CA GLU A 41 5.94 6.03 -40.25
C GLU A 41 6.61 5.98 -38.87
N ASP A 42 6.55 7.07 -38.11
CA ASP A 42 7.06 7.19 -36.74
C ASP A 42 6.40 6.17 -35.80
N ILE A 43 5.08 5.96 -35.90
CA ILE A 43 4.37 4.94 -35.10
C ILE A 43 4.87 3.53 -35.46
N SER A 44 5.12 3.27 -36.74
CA SER A 44 5.59 1.97 -37.21
C SER A 44 7.03 1.71 -36.81
N GLU A 45 7.90 2.71 -36.90
CA GLU A 45 9.28 2.69 -36.42
C GLU A 45 9.32 2.52 -34.89
N PHE A 46 8.50 3.27 -34.16
CA PHE A 46 8.35 3.14 -32.71
C PHE A 46 7.93 1.73 -32.33
N PHE A 47 6.87 1.16 -32.91
CA PHE A 47 6.44 -0.19 -32.56
C PHE A 47 7.40 -1.29 -33.04
N GLY A 48 8.12 -1.06 -34.14
CA GLY A 48 9.22 -1.92 -34.59
C GLY A 48 10.37 -1.96 -33.58
N ALA A 49 10.82 -0.80 -33.12
CA ALA A 49 11.86 -0.68 -32.08
C ALA A 49 11.38 -1.12 -30.69
N PHE A 50 10.09 -0.93 -30.38
CA PHE A 50 9.50 -1.21 -29.07
C PHE A 50 9.07 -2.67 -28.90
N GLY A 51 8.82 -3.41 -29.99
CA GLY A 51 8.31 -4.79 -29.94
C GLY A 51 9.17 -5.73 -29.11
N ASP A 52 10.48 -5.72 -29.35
CA ASP A 52 11.43 -6.57 -28.62
C ASP A 52 11.58 -6.13 -27.15
N MET A 53 11.53 -4.83 -26.88
CA MET A 53 11.56 -4.29 -25.53
C MET A 53 10.29 -4.65 -24.75
N ALA A 54 9.12 -4.62 -25.39
CA ALA A 54 7.84 -5.00 -24.79
C ALA A 54 7.83 -6.47 -24.35
N GLN A 55 8.43 -7.36 -25.15
CA GLN A 55 8.60 -8.75 -24.77
C GLN A 55 9.56 -8.89 -23.57
N GLY A 56 10.69 -8.17 -23.58
CA GLY A 56 11.61 -8.13 -22.46
C GLY A 56 10.99 -7.58 -21.16
N PHE A 57 10.04 -6.64 -21.24
CA PHE A 57 9.26 -6.20 -20.08
C PHE A 57 8.34 -7.30 -19.55
N ARG A 58 7.63 -8.02 -20.44
CA ARG A 58 6.74 -9.13 -20.05
C ARG A 58 7.49 -10.27 -19.40
N ASP A 59 8.66 -10.63 -19.92
CA ASP A 59 9.51 -11.68 -19.34
C ASP A 59 10.02 -11.28 -17.95
N ARG A 60 10.43 -10.01 -17.77
CA ARG A 60 10.83 -9.48 -16.46
C ARG A 60 9.68 -9.46 -15.46
N ALA A 61 8.50 -8.99 -15.88
CA ALA A 61 7.32 -8.99 -15.03
C ALA A 61 6.94 -10.41 -14.57
N ARG A 62 7.03 -11.41 -15.45
CA ARG A 62 6.84 -12.82 -15.08
C ARG A 62 7.86 -13.31 -14.05
N ARG A 63 9.14 -12.98 -14.21
CA ARG A 63 10.17 -13.35 -13.23
C ARG A 63 9.97 -12.70 -11.87
N VAL A 64 9.58 -11.42 -11.84
CA VAL A 64 9.29 -10.72 -10.59
C VAL A 64 8.08 -11.33 -9.89
N ASN A 65 6.98 -11.61 -10.61
CA ASN A 65 5.81 -12.25 -10.02
C ASN A 65 6.16 -13.63 -9.42
N ALA A 66 6.96 -14.44 -10.13
CA ALA A 66 7.42 -15.72 -9.62
C ALA A 66 8.23 -15.60 -8.32
N LEU A 67 9.04 -14.53 -8.16
CA LEU A 67 9.76 -14.26 -6.91
C LEU A 67 8.79 -13.85 -5.78
N LEU A 68 7.77 -13.06 -6.10
CA LEU A 68 6.78 -12.61 -5.10
C LEU A 68 5.86 -13.74 -4.63
N GLU A 69 5.62 -14.74 -5.50
CA GLU A 69 4.83 -15.94 -5.19
C GLU A 69 5.68 -17.05 -4.54
N ALA A 70 7.00 -16.91 -4.49
CA ALA A 70 7.91 -17.91 -3.95
C ALA A 70 7.74 -18.06 -2.42
N PRO A 71 7.87 -19.28 -1.86
CA PRO A 71 7.70 -19.53 -0.43
C PRO A 71 8.76 -18.83 0.45
N GLU A 72 9.88 -18.41 -0.12
CA GLU A 72 10.92 -17.62 0.55
C GLU A 72 10.56 -16.12 0.68
N THR A 73 9.49 -15.67 0.01
CA THR A 73 8.99 -14.30 0.11
C THR A 73 7.86 -14.22 1.12
N ALA A 74 7.81 -13.14 1.90
CA ALA A 74 6.73 -12.88 2.84
C ALA A 74 6.24 -11.42 2.72
N PHE A 75 4.92 -11.24 2.68
CA PHE A 75 4.28 -9.93 2.64
C PHE A 75 3.83 -9.50 4.03
N LEU A 76 4.38 -8.39 4.51
CA LEU A 76 3.95 -7.70 5.72
C LEU A 76 3.17 -6.46 5.31
N LEU A 77 1.91 -6.37 5.72
CA LEU A 77 1.09 -5.18 5.45
C LEU A 77 1.34 -4.14 6.54
N VAL A 78 1.58 -2.89 6.15
CA VAL A 78 1.73 -1.78 7.11
C VAL A 78 0.54 -0.86 6.93
N THR A 79 -0.17 -0.57 8.02
CA THR A 79 -1.35 0.30 8.03
C THR A 79 -1.32 1.25 9.23
N SER A 80 -2.24 2.20 9.29
CA SER A 80 -2.50 3.02 10.47
C SER A 80 -3.83 2.60 11.13
N PRO A 81 -4.13 3.00 12.37
CA PRO A 81 -5.44 2.69 12.97
C PRO A 81 -6.61 3.45 12.34
N ALA A 82 -6.37 4.31 11.34
CA ALA A 82 -7.42 5.02 10.62
C ALA A 82 -8.35 4.03 9.90
N PRO A 83 -9.69 4.19 9.98
CA PRO A 83 -10.65 3.22 9.43
C PRO A 83 -10.46 2.92 7.93
N ASP A 84 -10.15 3.94 7.13
CA ASP A 84 -9.88 3.83 5.69
C ASP A 84 -8.60 3.05 5.39
N ALA A 85 -7.53 3.28 6.17
CA ALA A 85 -6.29 2.52 6.06
C ALA A 85 -6.47 1.05 6.47
N VAL A 86 -7.34 0.77 7.44
CA VAL A 86 -7.72 -0.59 7.84
C VAL A 86 -8.49 -1.29 6.73
N ASP A 87 -9.45 -0.61 6.11
CA ASP A 87 -10.20 -1.15 4.95
C ASP A 87 -9.25 -1.50 3.79
N GLU A 88 -8.31 -0.63 3.47
CA GLU A 88 -7.33 -0.88 2.41
C GLU A 88 -6.41 -2.06 2.75
N ALA A 89 -5.98 -2.20 4.02
CA ALA A 89 -5.17 -3.34 4.46
C ALA A 89 -5.92 -4.68 4.31
N LEU A 90 -7.21 -4.71 4.65
CA LEU A 90 -8.06 -5.90 4.48
C LEU A 90 -8.29 -6.23 3.01
N TYR A 91 -8.49 -5.20 2.17
CA TYR A 91 -8.57 -5.35 0.73
C TYR A 91 -7.26 -5.92 0.14
N PHE A 92 -6.10 -5.39 0.54
CA PHE A 92 -4.79 -5.91 0.11
C PHE A 92 -4.59 -7.36 0.56
N ARG A 93 -4.99 -7.70 1.79
CA ARG A 93 -4.95 -9.09 2.27
C ARG A 93 -5.74 -10.04 1.38
N GLN A 94 -6.91 -9.62 0.90
CA GLN A 94 -7.69 -10.41 -0.06
C GLN A 94 -6.93 -10.55 -1.39
N ARG A 95 -6.33 -9.46 -1.91
CA ARG A 95 -5.57 -9.49 -3.17
C ARG A 95 -4.32 -10.36 -3.14
N LEU A 96 -3.66 -10.46 -1.99
CA LEU A 96 -2.54 -11.38 -1.76
C LEU A 96 -3.03 -12.84 -1.82
N ALA A 97 -4.15 -13.16 -1.15
CA ALA A 97 -4.72 -14.51 -1.22
C ALA A 97 -5.18 -14.90 -2.63
N GLU A 98 -5.78 -13.99 -3.40
CA GLU A 98 -6.18 -14.24 -4.79
C GLU A 98 -5.00 -14.55 -5.73
N ARG A 99 -3.78 -14.24 -5.31
CA ARG A 99 -2.54 -14.41 -6.09
C ARG A 99 -1.59 -15.44 -5.47
N ASP A 100 -2.05 -16.17 -4.45
CA ASP A 100 -1.23 -17.14 -3.71
C ASP A 100 0.09 -16.53 -3.17
N MET A 101 0.09 -15.23 -2.87
CA MET A 101 1.27 -14.54 -2.32
C MET A 101 1.36 -14.76 -0.81
N PRO A 102 2.53 -15.19 -0.26
CA PRO A 102 2.62 -15.53 1.15
C PRO A 102 2.46 -14.31 2.05
N PHE A 103 1.48 -14.35 2.96
CA PHE A 103 1.17 -13.27 3.88
C PHE A 103 1.69 -13.57 5.28
N ALA A 104 2.49 -12.65 5.83
CA ALA A 104 3.18 -12.83 7.10
C ALA A 104 2.43 -12.21 8.29
N GLY A 105 1.76 -11.08 8.08
CA GLY A 105 1.07 -10.37 9.15
C GLY A 105 0.82 -8.89 8.84
N VAL A 106 0.40 -8.14 9.86
CA VAL A 106 0.14 -6.70 9.76
C VAL A 106 0.90 -5.93 10.84
N VAL A 107 1.45 -4.79 10.46
CA VAL A 107 1.93 -3.75 11.38
C VAL A 107 0.93 -2.61 11.39
N VAL A 108 0.35 -2.33 12.55
CA VAL A 108 -0.49 -1.14 12.77
C VAL A 108 0.40 -0.06 13.37
N ASN A 109 0.81 0.87 12.53
CA ASN A 109 1.71 1.95 12.84
C ASN A 109 0.96 3.20 13.32
N ARG A 110 1.63 4.04 14.11
CA ARG A 110 1.09 5.31 14.64
C ARG A 110 -0.13 5.14 15.54
N MET A 111 -0.10 4.11 16.38
CA MET A 111 -1.15 3.86 17.37
C MET A 111 -1.10 4.92 18.49
N ASN A 112 -2.25 5.51 18.82
CA ASN A 112 -2.38 6.29 20.06
C ASN A 112 -2.47 5.32 21.25
N MET A 113 -1.48 5.37 22.14
CA MET A 113 -1.47 4.53 23.34
C MET A 113 -2.31 5.18 24.44
N ALA A 114 -3.05 4.34 25.18
CA ALA A 114 -3.66 4.82 26.41
C ALA A 114 -2.56 5.25 27.40
N PRO A 115 -2.79 6.31 28.18
CA PRO A 115 -1.88 6.70 29.26
C PRO A 115 -1.63 5.52 30.20
N GLY A 116 -0.45 5.49 30.84
CA GLY A 116 -0.15 4.51 31.87
C GLY A 116 -1.20 4.50 32.97
N LYS A 117 -1.37 3.36 33.66
CA LYS A 117 -2.34 3.26 34.77
C LYS A 117 -2.12 4.32 35.85
N GLU A 118 -0.87 4.72 36.07
CA GLU A 118 -0.48 5.74 37.04
C GLU A 118 -0.96 7.14 36.64
N ASP A 119 -0.89 7.49 35.35
CA ASP A 119 -1.42 8.76 34.82
C ASP A 119 -2.95 8.78 34.76
N ALA A 120 -3.56 7.60 34.68
CA ALA A 120 -5.00 7.45 34.55
C ALA A 120 -5.78 7.72 35.85
N GLU A 121 -5.12 7.67 37.00
CA GLU A 121 -5.75 7.78 38.32
C GLU A 121 -5.59 9.16 38.97
N LEU A 122 -4.95 10.13 38.32
CA LEU A 122 -4.75 11.48 38.86
C LEU A 122 -6.10 12.12 39.27
N PRO A 123 -6.38 12.27 40.57
CA PRO A 123 -7.65 12.81 41.03
C PRO A 123 -7.79 14.26 40.61
N ARG A 124 -9.00 14.66 40.19
CA ARG A 124 -9.23 16.03 39.73
C ARG A 124 -8.86 17.08 40.78
N THR A 125 -9.08 16.76 42.05
CA THR A 125 -8.68 17.62 43.18
C THR A 125 -7.17 17.82 43.27
N ALA A 126 -6.37 16.79 43.05
CA ALA A 126 -4.91 16.90 43.05
C ALA A 126 -4.40 17.75 41.87
N LEU A 127 -5.07 17.65 40.71
CA LEU A 127 -4.78 18.50 39.55
C LEU A 127 -5.16 19.97 39.81
N ASP A 128 -6.32 20.20 40.43
CA ASP A 128 -6.79 21.55 40.78
C ASP A 128 -5.82 22.23 41.77
N ASP A 129 -5.29 21.48 42.76
CA ASP A 129 -4.32 21.99 43.74
C ASP A 129 -2.95 22.31 43.09
N LEU A 130 -2.51 21.52 42.11
CA LEU A 130 -1.21 21.67 41.46
C LEU A 130 -1.20 22.78 40.38
N LEU A 131 -2.26 22.87 39.58
CA LEU A 131 -2.30 23.67 38.35
C LEU A 131 -3.29 24.83 38.40
N GLY A 132 -4.13 24.88 39.43
CA GLY A 132 -5.31 25.74 39.47
C GLY A 132 -6.47 25.19 38.63
N PRO A 133 -7.73 25.58 38.95
CA PRO A 133 -8.93 24.94 38.43
C PRO A 133 -9.10 25.05 36.91
N GLU A 134 -8.63 26.14 36.29
CA GLU A 134 -8.76 26.37 34.85
C GLU A 134 -7.85 25.41 34.05
N LEU A 135 -6.57 25.35 34.42
CA LEU A 135 -5.58 24.53 33.74
C LEU A 135 -5.81 23.04 34.02
N ALA A 136 -6.16 22.68 35.25
CA ALA A 136 -6.60 21.34 35.60
C ALA A 136 -7.81 20.89 34.74
N GLY A 137 -8.73 21.82 34.45
CA GLY A 137 -9.84 21.58 33.52
C GLY A 137 -9.40 21.28 32.10
N LYS A 138 -8.38 21.97 31.59
CA LYS A 138 -7.82 21.73 30.25
C LYS A 138 -7.10 20.39 30.18
N VAL A 139 -6.26 20.07 31.17
CA VAL A 139 -5.53 18.79 31.25
C VAL A 139 -6.48 17.61 31.34
N ALA A 140 -7.51 17.67 32.18
CA ALA A 140 -8.50 16.60 32.30
C ALA A 140 -9.24 16.34 30.96
N ARG A 141 -9.62 17.39 30.23
CA ARG A 141 -10.23 17.23 28.90
C ARG A 141 -9.27 16.61 27.89
N ASN A 142 -8.02 17.05 27.88
CA ASN A 142 -7.00 16.49 27.00
C ASN A 142 -6.75 15.00 27.29
N LEU A 143 -6.68 14.61 28.57
CA LEU A 143 -6.55 13.21 28.97
C LEU A 143 -7.73 12.36 28.47
N ASP A 144 -8.96 12.88 28.57
CA ASP A 144 -10.15 12.23 28.04
C ASP A 144 -10.12 12.11 26.50
N ASP A 145 -9.61 13.13 25.80
CA ASP A 145 -9.41 13.08 24.35
C ASP A 145 -8.40 12.01 23.94
N VAL A 146 -7.26 11.94 24.62
CA VAL A 146 -6.22 10.91 24.38
C VAL A 146 -6.80 9.51 24.62
N ARG A 147 -7.56 9.31 25.69
CA ARG A 147 -8.24 8.04 25.98
C ARG A 147 -9.23 7.65 24.89
N ARG A 148 -10.02 8.60 24.39
CA ARG A 148 -10.97 8.36 23.29
C ARG A 148 -10.24 7.97 22.00
N LEU A 149 -9.14 8.63 21.67
CA LEU A 149 -8.31 8.29 20.51
C LEU A 149 -7.72 6.89 20.64
N ALA A 150 -7.11 6.57 21.78
CA ALA A 150 -6.54 5.24 22.03
C ALA A 150 -7.60 4.13 21.95
N ALA A 151 -8.79 4.35 22.52
CA ALA A 151 -9.89 3.40 22.45
C ALA A 151 -10.40 3.19 21.01
N ARG A 152 -10.46 4.26 20.22
CA ARG A 152 -10.83 4.19 18.80
C ARG A 152 -9.80 3.39 18.01
N ASP A 153 -8.52 3.66 18.23
CA ASP A 153 -7.44 2.95 17.54
C ASP A 153 -7.42 1.46 17.93
N GLN A 154 -7.69 1.14 19.20
CA GLN A 154 -7.83 -0.23 19.66
C GLN A 154 -9.01 -0.96 18.99
N HIS A 155 -10.12 -0.26 18.74
CA HIS A 155 -11.26 -0.83 18.02
C HIS A 155 -10.91 -1.24 16.58
N SER A 156 -10.10 -0.43 15.90
CA SER A 156 -9.55 -0.74 14.57
C SER A 156 -8.67 -2.00 14.61
N VAL A 157 -7.79 -2.12 15.60
CA VAL A 157 -6.97 -3.33 15.80
C VAL A 157 -7.82 -4.56 16.09
N ASP A 158 -8.86 -4.43 16.93
CA ASP A 158 -9.75 -5.54 17.25
C ASP A 158 -10.53 -6.02 16.03
N ARG A 159 -10.89 -5.10 15.12
CA ARG A 159 -11.45 -5.45 13.83
C ARG A 159 -10.47 -6.25 12.98
N LEU A 160 -9.23 -5.77 12.84
CA LEU A 160 -8.18 -6.51 12.13
C LEU A 160 -7.97 -7.91 12.73
N ARG A 161 -7.95 -8.06 14.05
CA ARG A 161 -7.84 -9.37 14.72
C ARG A 161 -8.99 -10.30 14.34
N ARG A 162 -10.23 -9.81 14.32
CA ARG A 162 -11.41 -10.62 13.94
C ARG A 162 -11.34 -11.07 12.49
N GLU A 163 -10.94 -10.19 11.58
CA GLU A 163 -10.94 -10.47 10.13
C GLU A 163 -9.71 -11.27 9.66
N LEU A 164 -8.55 -11.07 10.30
CA LEU A 164 -7.30 -11.74 9.94
C LEU A 164 -7.03 -13.03 10.74
N GLY A 165 -7.84 -13.31 11.76
CA GLY A 165 -7.78 -14.54 12.54
C GLY A 165 -6.47 -14.66 13.33
N ARG A 166 -5.66 -15.68 12.99
CA ARG A 166 -4.41 -15.99 13.70
C ARG A 166 -3.19 -15.25 13.16
N ALA A 167 -3.36 -14.39 12.16
CA ALA A 167 -2.24 -13.64 11.61
C ALA A 167 -1.63 -12.72 12.68
N PRO A 168 -0.29 -12.66 12.76
CA PRO A 168 0.43 -11.67 13.55
C PRO A 168 -0.06 -10.24 13.32
N ILE A 169 -0.30 -9.49 14.40
CA ILE A 169 -0.58 -8.06 14.36
C ILE A 169 0.34 -7.36 15.36
N VAL A 170 1.30 -6.61 14.83
CA VAL A 170 2.23 -5.82 15.63
C VAL A 170 1.75 -4.38 15.70
N GLN A 171 1.68 -3.82 16.91
CA GLN A 171 1.24 -2.45 17.14
C GLN A 171 2.44 -1.57 17.44
N VAL A 172 2.65 -0.53 16.64
CA VAL A 172 3.73 0.44 16.83
C VAL A 172 3.10 1.76 17.27
N PRO A 173 3.51 2.32 18.42
CA PRO A 173 2.98 3.59 18.90
C PRO A 173 3.32 4.74 17.95
N HIS A 174 2.56 5.81 18.05
CA HIS A 174 3.00 7.09 17.52
C HIS A 174 4.19 7.57 18.35
N LEU A 175 5.37 7.67 17.71
CA LEU A 175 6.58 8.17 18.35
C LEU A 175 6.50 9.68 18.55
N GLU A 176 7.17 10.20 19.56
CA GLU A 176 7.19 11.64 19.87
C GLU A 176 7.93 12.44 18.79
N ASP A 177 8.97 11.86 18.20
CA ASP A 177 9.80 12.45 17.14
C ASP A 177 9.72 11.64 15.84
N ASP A 178 10.03 12.30 14.73
CA ASP A 178 10.12 11.67 13.41
C ASP A 178 11.33 10.72 13.32
N VAL A 179 11.13 9.56 12.69
CA VAL A 179 12.23 8.61 12.43
C VAL A 179 13.08 9.09 11.26
N HIS A 180 14.13 9.87 11.55
CA HIS A 180 15.04 10.42 10.55
C HIS A 180 16.53 10.11 10.80
N ASP A 181 16.84 9.38 11.87
CA ASP A 181 18.20 8.97 12.21
C ASP A 181 18.26 7.50 12.69
N ILE A 182 19.47 7.04 12.98
CA ILE A 182 19.71 5.68 13.45
C ILE A 182 19.11 5.45 14.85
N GLY A 183 18.99 6.48 15.68
CA GLY A 183 18.34 6.41 16.99
C GLY A 183 16.86 6.10 16.86
N GLY A 184 16.16 6.83 16.00
CA GLY A 184 14.75 6.58 15.67
C GLY A 184 14.53 5.21 15.02
N LEU A 185 15.45 4.76 14.15
CA LEU A 185 15.39 3.39 13.61
C LEU A 185 15.58 2.32 14.69
N ALA A 186 16.49 2.56 15.65
CA ALA A 186 16.69 1.66 16.78
C ALA A 186 15.46 1.60 17.70
N GLU A 187 14.78 2.74 17.90
CA GLU A 187 13.51 2.78 18.63
C GLU A 187 12.39 2.02 17.91
N MET A 188 12.22 2.26 16.61
CA MET A 188 11.30 1.50 15.76
C MET A 188 11.57 0.00 15.82
N ASN A 189 12.85 -0.41 15.81
CA ASN A 189 13.27 -1.80 15.93
C ASN A 189 12.79 -2.44 17.25
N ARG A 190 12.84 -1.71 18.38
CA ARG A 190 12.33 -2.23 19.66
C ARG A 190 10.84 -2.52 19.58
N HIS A 191 10.05 -1.63 18.99
CA HIS A 191 8.61 -1.84 18.83
C HIS A 191 8.27 -2.98 17.88
N LEU A 192 9.00 -3.11 16.77
CA LEU A 192 8.75 -4.16 15.79
C LEU A 192 9.16 -5.55 16.27
N PHE A 193 10.27 -5.67 17.00
CA PHE A 193 10.87 -6.98 17.27
C PHE A 193 10.98 -7.34 18.75
N GLU A 194 10.90 -6.42 19.71
CA GLU A 194 11.07 -6.75 21.14
C GLU A 194 9.74 -6.96 21.87
N GLY A 195 8.66 -6.32 21.42
CA GLY A 195 7.34 -6.36 22.09
C GLY A 195 6.43 -7.53 21.70
N ASP A 196 6.64 -8.16 20.54
CA ASP A 196 5.79 -9.24 20.04
C ASP A 196 6.63 -10.30 19.32
N ALA A 197 6.60 -11.54 19.81
CA ALA A 197 7.37 -12.66 19.26
C ALA A 197 6.98 -13.01 17.80
N ALA A 198 5.88 -12.44 17.33
CA ALA A 198 5.26 -12.77 16.06
C ALA A 198 6.09 -12.31 14.83
N LEU A 199 6.77 -11.15 14.89
CA LEU A 199 7.67 -10.73 13.79
C LEU A 199 9.01 -11.46 13.82
N ARG A 200 9.52 -11.81 15.00
CA ARG A 200 10.74 -12.64 15.13
C ARG A 200 10.58 -14.05 14.57
N ALA A 201 9.35 -14.57 14.49
CA ALA A 201 9.06 -15.86 13.86
C ALA A 201 9.02 -15.79 12.33
N ILE A 202 8.95 -14.58 11.76
CA ILE A 202 8.90 -14.31 10.32
C ILE A 202 10.31 -13.94 9.79
N ALA A 203 11.12 -13.27 10.61
CA ALA A 203 12.50 -12.85 10.30
C ALA A 203 13.52 -13.98 10.50
#